data_AF-A0A6B3M8T2-F1
#
_entry.id   AF-A0A6B3M8T2-F1
#
_cell.length_a   1.000
_cell.length_b   1.000
_cell.length_c   1.000
_cell.angle_alpha   90.00
_cell.angle_beta   90.00
_cell.angle_gamma   90.00
#
_symmetry.space_group_name_H-M   'P 1'
#
loop_
_entity.id
_entity.type
_entity.pdbx_description
1 polymer ?
#
loop_
_entity_poly.entity_id
_entity_poly.type
_entity_poly.pdbx_seq_one_letter_code
_entity_poly.pdbx_strand_id
1 'polypeptide(L)' 'LNPQKLIEDRDSKEFIYKGVVIKFEYYPETPYSDAGWHWECFKNGEIISDSLKQYPEESEDIALNRATETIDYLLDPD' A
#
# COMPACT_ATOMS: atom_id res chain seq x y z
N LEU A 1 -10.36 -6.90 -10.52
CA LEU A 1 -9.68 -5.89 -11.36
C LEU A 1 -8.22 -5.87 -10.94
N ASN A 2 -7.26 -5.58 -11.83
CA ASN A 2 -5.86 -5.46 -11.40
C ASN A 2 -5.56 -4.00 -11.01
N PRO A 3 -4.78 -3.73 -9.95
CA PRO A 3 -4.33 -2.38 -9.64
C PRO A 3 -3.60 -1.75 -10.82
N GLN A 4 -3.86 -0.47 -11.09
CA GLN A 4 -3.18 0.28 -12.14
C GLN A 4 -2.15 1.21 -11.51
N LYS A 5 -0.87 1.08 -11.91
CA LYS A 5 0.21 1.97 -11.47
C LYS A 5 0.01 3.38 -12.05
N LEU A 6 0.07 4.39 -11.19
CA LEU A 6 -0.10 5.81 -11.54
C LEU A 6 1.25 6.54 -11.57
N ILE A 7 2.08 6.33 -10.54
CA ILE A 7 3.37 7.00 -10.34
C ILE A 7 4.39 5.96 -9.87
N GLU A 8 5.63 6.11 -10.31
CA GLU A 8 6.77 5.34 -9.82
C GLU A 8 7.98 6.26 -9.69
N ASP A 9 8.39 6.47 -8.45
CA ASP A 9 9.69 7.03 -8.07
C ASP A 9 10.52 5.93 -7.40
N ARG A 10 11.80 6.22 -7.12
CA ARG A 10 12.74 5.27 -6.53
C ARG A 10 12.23 4.71 -5.19
N ASP A 11 11.70 5.58 -4.34
CA ASP A 11 11.32 5.26 -2.96
C ASP A 11 9.81 5.41 -2.71
N SER A 12 9.02 5.73 -3.75
CA SER A 12 7.56 5.86 -3.63
C SER A 12 6.84 5.40 -4.90
N LYS A 13 5.66 4.80 -4.73
CA LYS A 13 4.81 4.36 -5.85
C LYS A 13 3.36 4.66 -5.54
N GLU A 14 2.55 4.90 -6.57
CA GLU A 14 1.11 5.05 -6.40
C GLU A 14 0.36 4.12 -7.37
N PHE A 15 -0.71 3.50 -6.89
CA PHE A 15 -1.61 2.66 -7.65
C PHE A 15 -3.05 3.11 -7.46
N ILE A 16 -3.94 2.76 -8.40
CA ILE A 16 -5.39 2.90 -8.24
C ILE A 16 -6.08 1.55 -8.35
N TYR A 17 -6.97 1.27 -7.40
CA TYR A 17 -7.75 0.04 -7.33
C TYR A 17 -9.16 0.34 -6.82
N LYS A 18 -10.21 -0.04 -7.57
CA LYS A 18 -11.63 0.22 -7.22
C LYS A 18 -11.94 1.69 -6.80
N GLY A 19 -11.24 2.66 -7.40
CA GLY A 19 -11.39 4.08 -7.06
C GLY A 19 -10.69 4.52 -5.77
N VAL A 20 -9.87 3.66 -5.19
CA VAL A 20 -8.97 3.94 -4.05
C VAL A 20 -7.56 4.11 -4.58
N VAL A 21 -6.86 5.16 -4.14
CA VAL A 21 -5.44 5.35 -4.41
C VAL A 21 -4.64 4.64 -3.33
N ILE A 22 -3.68 3.81 -3.72
CA ILE A 22 -2.76 3.12 -2.81
C ILE A 22 -1.40 3.78 -2.98
N LYS A 23 -0.89 4.43 -1.93
CA LYS A 23 0.45 5.01 -1.91
C LYS A 23 1.39 4.07 -1.21
N PHE A 24 2.55 3.83 -1.81
CA PHE A 24 3.64 3.06 -1.26
C PHE A 24 4.82 3.97 -0.95
N GLU A 25 5.42 3.78 0.22
CA GLU A 25 6.68 4.41 0.61
C GLU A 25 7.66 3.32 1.05
N TYR A 26 8.87 3.34 0.49
CA TYR A 26 9.93 2.43 0.89
C TYR A 26 10.67 2.98 2.09
N TYR A 27 10.69 2.20 3.17
CA TYR A 27 11.48 2.49 4.35
C TYR A 27 12.78 1.70 4.24
N PRO A 28 13.94 2.37 4.14
CA PRO A 28 15.23 1.68 4.12
C PRO A 28 15.54 1.05 5.48
N GLU A 29 16.40 0.04 5.47
CA GLU A 29 16.86 -0.65 6.68
C GLU A 29 17.52 0.35 7.64
N THR A 30 17.18 0.25 8.93
CA THR A 30 17.84 0.97 10.00
C THR A 30 18.37 -0.02 11.04
N PRO A 31 19.29 0.37 11.94
CA PRO A 31 19.74 -0.50 13.03
C PRO A 31 18.63 -0.98 13.99
N TYR A 32 17.41 -0.43 13.87
CA TYR A 32 16.27 -0.71 14.73
C TYR A 32 15.06 -1.27 13.97
N SER A 33 15.15 -1.42 12.64
CA SER A 33 14.02 -1.88 11.80
C SER A 33 14.50 -2.38 10.43
N ASP A 34 13.91 -3.49 9.95
CA ASP A 34 14.19 -4.00 8.61
C ASP A 34 13.60 -3.10 7.51
N ALA A 35 14.05 -3.30 6.26
CA ALA A 35 13.60 -2.50 5.12
C ALA A 35 12.32 -3.05 4.50
N GLY A 36 11.31 -2.20 4.29
CA GLY A 36 10.03 -2.67 3.77
C GLY A 36 9.20 -1.58 3.10
N TRP A 37 8.17 -2.01 2.39
CA TRP A 37 7.16 -1.12 1.81
C TRP A 37 6.04 -0.88 2.81
N HIS A 38 5.78 0.38 3.10
CA HIS A 38 4.57 0.83 3.77
C HIS A 38 3.54 1.24 2.74
N TRP A 39 2.25 1.00 3.01
CA TRP A 39 1.19 1.51 2.16
C TRP A 39 0.07 2.22 2.93
N GLU A 40 -0.53 3.19 2.26
CA GLU A 40 -1.69 3.96 2.71
C GLU A 40 -2.75 3.98 1.59
N CYS A 41 -4.00 3.69 1.94
CA CYS A 41 -5.14 3.66 1.03
C CYS A 41 -6.01 4.90 1.20
N PHE A 42 -6.20 5.67 0.13
CA PHE A 42 -6.95 6.92 0.10
C PHE A 42 -8.22 6.81 -0.73
N LYS A 43 -9.35 7.24 -0.18
CA LYS A 43 -10.60 7.40 -0.92
C LYS A 43 -11.13 8.81 -0.71
N ASN A 44 -11.39 9.53 -1.81
CA ASN A 44 -11.83 10.93 -1.78
C ASN A 44 -10.88 11.88 -0.99
N GLY A 45 -9.59 11.56 -0.96
CA GLY A 45 -8.57 12.34 -0.25
C GLY A 45 -8.41 12.01 1.24
N GLU A 46 -9.20 11.08 1.79
CA GLU A 46 -9.09 10.61 3.17
C GLU A 46 -8.44 9.23 3.25
N ILE A 47 -7.61 8.99 4.26
CA ILE A 47 -7.05 7.67 4.55
C ILE A 47 -8.17 6.78 5.08
N ILE A 48 -8.38 5.65 4.42
CA ILE A 48 -9.36 4.63 4.84
C ILE A 48 -8.69 3.41 5.47
N SER A 49 -7.39 3.20 5.21
CA SER A 49 -6.61 2.12 5.78
C SER A 49 -5.11 2.34 5.52
N ASP A 50 -4.26 1.74 6.34
CA ASP A 50 -2.81 1.72 6.16
C ASP A 50 -2.23 0.39 6.65
N SER A 51 -0.99 0.07 6.27
CA SER A 51 -0.35 -1.19 6.61
C SER A 51 0.07 -1.29 8.09
N LEU A 52 -0.02 -0.21 8.88
CA LEU A 52 0.73 0.03 10.11
C LEU A 52 2.26 -0.18 9.89
N LYS A 53 3.13 0.46 10.69
CA LYS A 53 4.61 0.32 10.53
C LYS A 53 5.16 -1.09 10.83
N GLN A 54 4.31 -2.12 10.89
CA GLN A 54 4.62 -3.44 11.45
C GLN A 54 5.12 -4.47 10.43
N TYR A 55 5.22 -4.15 9.15
CA TYR A 55 5.62 -5.12 8.11
C TYR A 55 6.93 -4.72 7.41
N PRO A 56 8.07 -4.79 8.10
CA PRO A 56 9.36 -4.38 7.56
C PRO A 56 10.01 -5.43 6.62
N GLU A 57 9.26 -6.42 6.10
CA GLU A 57 9.81 -7.48 5.23
C GLU A 57 9.02 -7.70 3.91
N GLU A 58 8.03 -6.85 3.60
CA GLU A 58 7.15 -7.11 2.46
C GLU A 58 7.75 -6.61 1.13
N SER A 59 7.80 -7.50 0.13
CA SER A 59 8.04 -7.10 -1.26
C SER A 59 6.87 -6.26 -1.79
N GLU A 60 7.10 -5.46 -2.84
CA GLU A 60 6.05 -4.64 -3.49
C GLU A 60 4.81 -5.47 -3.82
N ASP A 61 4.98 -6.68 -4.38
CA ASP A 61 3.87 -7.56 -4.76
C ASP A 61 3.04 -8.01 -3.56
N ILE A 62 3.69 -8.33 -2.43
CA ILE A 62 3.01 -8.73 -1.19
C ILE A 62 2.24 -7.55 -0.62
N ALA A 63 2.90 -6.39 -0.54
CA ALA A 63 2.33 -5.17 0.00
C ALA A 63 1.13 -4.70 -0.86
N LEU A 64 1.23 -4.81 -2.19
CA LEU A 64 0.13 -4.53 -3.12
C LEU A 64 -1.03 -5.49 -2.98
N ASN A 65 -0.77 -6.80 -2.90
CA ASN A 65 -1.83 -7.79 -2.69
C ASN A 65 -2.59 -7.52 -1.39
N ARG A 66 -1.88 -7.26 -0.27
CA ARG A 66 -2.52 -6.93 1.02
C ARG A 66 -3.35 -5.66 0.98
N ALA A 67 -2.83 -4.61 0.35
CA ALA A 67 -3.59 -3.37 0.17
C ALA A 67 -4.89 -3.64 -0.62
N THR A 68 -4.83 -4.45 -1.67
CA THR A 68 -6.02 -4.80 -2.46
C THR A 68 -7.02 -5.68 -1.70
N GLU A 69 -6.56 -6.68 -0.96
CA GLU A 69 -7.42 -7.52 -0.10
C GLU A 69 -8.10 -6.68 0.99
N THR A 70 -7.38 -5.73 1.57
CA THR A 70 -7.92 -4.80 2.58
C THR A 70 -8.98 -3.89 1.96
N ILE A 71 -8.73 -3.35 0.77
CA ILE A 71 -9.73 -2.56 0.03
C ILE A 71 -10.96 -3.40 -0.30
N ASP A 72 -10.78 -4.65 -0.73
CA ASP A 72 -11.88 -5.55 -1.03
C ASP A 72 -12.74 -5.78 0.21
N TYR A 73 -12.12 -6.09 1.36
CA TYR A 73 -12.84 -6.24 2.64
C TYR A 73 -13.58 -4.97 3.08
N LEU A 74 -12.98 -3.78 2.91
CA LEU A 74 -13.58 -2.52 3.36
C LEU A 74 -14.72 -2.02 2.47
N LEU A 75 -14.64 -2.30 1.16
CA LEU A 75 -15.62 -1.80 0.19
C LEU A 75 -16.71 -2.81 -0.14
N ASP A 76 -16.44 -4.10 0.03
CA ASP A 76 -17.35 -5.20 -0.30
C ASP A 76 -17.14 -6.35 0.71
N PRO A 77 -17.63 -6.21 1.94
CA PRO A 77 -17.41 -7.19 3.02
C PRO A 77 -18.25 -8.49 2.89
N ASP A 78 -19.02 -8.64 1.81
CA ASP A 78 -19.97 -9.75 1.58
C ASP A 78 -19.33 -11.01 0.97
#